data_AF-A0A4P2QS42-F1
#
_entry.id   AF-A0A4P2QS42-F1
#
_cell.length_a   1.000
_cell.length_b   1.000
_cell.length_c   1.000
_cell.angle_alpha   90.00
_cell.angle_beta   90.00
_cell.angle_gamma   90.00
#
_symmetry.space_group_name_H-M   'P 1'
#
loop_
_entity.id
_entity.type
_entity.pdbx_description
1 polymer ?
#
loop_
_entity_poly.entity_id
_entity_poly.type
_entity_poly.pdbx_seq_one_letter_code
_entity_poly.pdbx_strand_id
1 'polypeptide(L)'
;MRLGARLTTHAFSAGAAGISFVVQPVPGSDQLFVIPIQYLLAASLAKERGAPLSKAAWSQVHQLIWGGGALRLMLGLTLGLIPLAGAFTNAMTAFLTTEYLGYYVDRALDNPDNPPPALSIQDVLDAITSLFTGRAR
;
A
#
# COMPACT_ATOMS: atom_id res chain seq x y z
N MET A 1 -15.50 -6.11 2.25
CA MET A 1 -15.56 -4.78 1.61
C MET A 1 -16.94 -4.46 1.05
N ARG A 2 -17.59 -3.48 1.68
CA ARG A 2 -18.83 -2.83 1.21
C ARG A 2 -18.54 -2.02 -0.07
N LEU A 3 -19.57 -1.73 -0.86
CA LEU A 3 -19.41 -1.01 -2.13
C LEU A 3 -18.72 0.35 -1.96
N GLY A 4 -19.12 1.13 -0.94
CA GLY A 4 -18.47 2.42 -0.61
C GLY A 4 -16.98 2.28 -0.35
N ALA A 5 -16.60 1.37 0.55
CA ALA A 5 -15.20 1.10 0.89
C ALA A 5 -14.36 0.66 -0.32
N ARG A 6 -14.94 -0.10 -1.27
CA ARG A 6 -14.26 -0.47 -2.53
C ARG A 6 -14.01 0.76 -3.41
N LEU A 7 -15.03 1.59 -3.62
CA LEU A 7 -14.91 2.80 -4.44
C LEU A 7 -13.87 3.76 -3.86
N THR A 8 -13.90 3.97 -2.55
CA THR A 8 -12.92 4.80 -1.84
C THR A 8 -11.51 4.22 -1.98
N THR A 9 -11.34 2.90 -1.78
CA THR A 9 -10.04 2.25 -1.95
C THR A 9 -9.51 2.42 -3.38
N HIS A 10 -10.32 2.13 -4.40
CA HIS A 10 -9.91 2.30 -5.80
C HIS A 10 -9.55 3.75 -6.14
N ALA A 11 -10.30 4.73 -5.64
CA ALA A 11 -10.01 6.15 -5.87
C ALA A 11 -8.65 6.56 -5.26
N PHE A 12 -8.38 6.13 -4.03
CA PHE A 12 -7.09 6.38 -3.38
C PHE A 12 -5.94 5.60 -4.04
N SER A 13 -6.16 4.35 -4.45
CA SER A 13 -5.19 3.54 -5.20
C SER A 13 -4.83 4.21 -6.52
N ALA A 14 -5.82 4.69 -7.28
CA ALA A 14 -5.60 5.40 -8.53
C ALA A 14 -4.86 6.74 -8.32
N GLY A 15 -5.24 7.50 -7.28
CA GLY A 15 -4.55 8.75 -6.91
C GLY A 15 -3.09 8.53 -6.51
N ALA A 16 -2.82 7.53 -5.67
CA ALA A 16 -1.48 7.14 -5.27
C ALA A 16 -0.63 6.71 -6.47
N ALA A 17 -1.19 5.91 -7.39
CA ALA A 17 -0.52 5.49 -8.61
C ALA A 17 -0.19 6.67 -9.53
N GLY A 18 -1.15 7.57 -9.75
CA GLY A 18 -0.95 8.75 -10.59
C GLY A 18 0.13 9.68 -10.04
N ILE A 19 0.11 9.97 -8.74
CA ILE A 19 1.15 10.80 -8.11
C ILE A 19 2.50 10.09 -8.15
N SER A 20 2.54 8.79 -7.86
CA SER A 20 3.77 8.00 -7.89
C SER A 20 4.39 7.93 -9.28
N PHE A 21 3.58 7.91 -10.34
CA PHE A 21 4.04 7.99 -11.73
C PHE A 21 4.68 9.35 -12.05
N VAL A 22 4.04 10.45 -11.64
CA VAL A 22 4.47 11.83 -11.97
C VAL A 22 5.71 12.25 -11.19
N VAL A 23 5.79 11.89 -9.92
CA VAL A 23 6.85 12.33 -8.99
C VAL A 23 8.12 11.47 -9.12
N GLN A 24 8.09 10.41 -9.93
CA GLN A 24 9.15 9.39 -10.01
C GLN A 24 10.54 9.77 -10.57
N PRO A 25 10.85 10.96 -11.13
CA PRO A 25 12.22 11.21 -11.59
C PRO A 25 13.29 11.06 -10.51
N VAL A 26 12.91 11.18 -9.23
CA VAL A 26 13.78 10.96 -8.08
C VAL A 26 13.28 9.75 -7.28
N PRO A 27 14.07 8.65 -7.17
CA PRO A 27 13.68 7.49 -6.38
C PRO A 27 13.28 7.87 -4.95
N GLY A 28 12.12 7.37 -4.50
CA GLY A 28 11.60 7.59 -3.14
C GLY A 28 10.91 8.93 -2.89
N SER A 29 10.96 9.89 -3.82
CA SER A 29 10.30 11.20 -3.64
C SER A 29 8.77 11.11 -3.60
N ASP A 30 8.18 10.10 -4.25
CA ASP A 30 6.73 9.83 -4.22
C ASP A 30 6.22 9.41 -2.84
N GLN A 31 7.10 8.90 -1.97
CA GLN A 31 6.72 8.49 -0.61
C GLN A 31 6.19 9.65 0.23
N LEU A 32 6.67 10.88 -0.03
CA LEU A 32 6.17 12.10 0.61
C LEU A 32 4.67 12.32 0.38
N PHE A 33 4.12 11.74 -0.68
CA PHE A 33 2.70 11.88 -1.03
C PHE A 33 1.93 10.59 -0.79
N VAL A 34 2.47 9.44 -1.20
CA VAL A 34 1.77 8.15 -1.09
C VAL A 34 1.54 7.76 0.37
N ILE A 35 2.48 8.03 1.28
CA ILE A 35 2.32 7.70 2.70
C ILE A 35 1.15 8.48 3.32
N PRO A 36 1.06 9.83 3.19
CA PRO A 36 -0.13 10.57 3.62
C PRO A 36 -1.43 10.08 2.99
N ILE A 37 -1.44 9.78 1.69
CA ILE A 37 -2.63 9.26 0.98
C ILE A 37 -3.10 7.95 1.62
N GLN A 38 -2.18 7.06 1.96
CA GLN A 38 -2.49 5.79 2.61
C GLN A 38 -3.04 5.94 4.04
N TYR A 39 -2.53 6.90 4.83
CA TYR A 39 -3.15 7.23 6.12
C TYR A 39 -4.55 7.83 5.97
N LEU A 40 -4.75 8.70 4.98
CA LEU A 40 -6.05 9.29 4.67
C LEU A 40 -7.06 8.24 4.20
N LEU A 41 -6.61 7.23 3.45
CA LEU A 41 -7.44 6.07 3.09
C LEU A 41 -7.92 5.34 4.34
N ALA A 42 -7.01 5.00 5.25
CA ALA A 42 -7.36 4.30 6.49
C ALA A 42 -8.36 5.10 7.34
N ALA A 43 -8.16 6.42 7.43
CA ALA A 43 -9.06 7.31 8.14
C ALA A 43 -10.44 7.43 7.47
N SER A 44 -10.48 7.48 6.14
CA SER A 44 -11.72 7.54 5.36
C SER A 44 -12.55 6.27 5.52
N LEU A 45 -11.91 5.10 5.50
CA LEU A 45 -12.58 3.82 5.73
C LEU A 45 -13.14 3.68 7.15
N ALA A 46 -12.41 4.17 8.17
CA ALA A 46 -12.91 4.21 9.54
C ALA A 46 -14.17 5.09 9.66
N LYS A 47 -14.14 6.27 9.02
CA LYS A 47 -15.27 7.20 8.98
C LYS A 47 -16.49 6.60 8.27
N GLU A 48 -16.31 5.95 7.13
CA GLU A 48 -17.40 5.28 6.40
C GLU A 48 -18.07 4.17 7.21
N ARG A 49 -17.31 3.49 8.06
CA ARG A 49 -17.83 2.45 8.96
C ARG A 49 -18.44 3.00 10.24
N GLY A 50 -18.34 4.31 10.50
CA GLY A 50 -18.74 4.90 11.77
C GLY A 50 -17.93 4.37 12.96
N ALA A 51 -16.71 3.86 12.69
CA ALA A 51 -15.85 3.26 13.69
C ALA A 51 -14.80 4.28 14.17
N PRO A 52 -14.42 4.27 15.46
CA PRO A 52 -13.32 5.10 15.93
C PRO A 52 -12.01 4.65 15.27
N LEU A 53 -11.15 5.62 14.96
CA LEU A 53 -9.86 5.37 14.30
C LEU A 53 -9.03 4.33 15.06
N SER A 54 -9.09 4.30 16.39
CA SER A 54 -8.34 3.35 17.23
C SER A 54 -8.59 1.87 16.90
N LYS A 55 -9.69 1.52 16.23
CA LYS A 55 -10.02 0.13 15.83
C LYS A 55 -9.33 -0.35 14.55
N ALA A 56 -8.60 0.51 13.84
CA ALA A 56 -7.99 0.17 12.55
C ALA A 56 -6.74 -0.74 12.64
N ALA A 57 -6.42 -1.32 13.81
CA ALA A 57 -5.19 -2.10 14.02
C ALA A 57 -3.93 -1.35 13.54
N TRP A 58 -3.68 -0.18 14.12
CA TRP A 58 -2.70 0.81 13.61
C TRP A 58 -1.26 0.31 13.52
N SER A 59 -0.87 -0.66 14.34
CA SER A 59 0.47 -1.26 14.27
C SER A 59 0.70 -1.91 12.91
N GLN A 60 -0.26 -2.71 12.47
CA GLN A 60 -0.22 -3.41 11.18
C GLN A 60 -0.42 -2.44 10.02
N VAL A 61 -1.29 -1.44 10.17
CA VAL A 61 -1.44 -0.37 9.18
C VAL A 61 -0.12 0.37 8.95
N HIS A 62 0.60 0.73 10.02
CA HIS A 62 1.93 1.34 9.91
C HIS A 62 2.91 0.43 9.18
N GLN A 63 2.93 -0.86 9.53
CA GLN A 63 3.81 -1.84 8.88
C GLN A 63 3.52 -1.96 7.38
N LEU A 64 2.25 -1.95 6.96
CA LEU A 64 1.89 -2.02 5.54
C LEU A 64 2.26 -0.74 4.78
N ILE A 65 2.03 0.43 5.39
CA ILE A 65 2.36 1.73 4.77
C ILE A 65 3.87 1.85 4.58
N TRP A 66 4.64 1.64 5.64
CA TRP A 66 6.09 1.77 5.60
C TRP A 66 6.77 0.62 4.87
N GLY A 67 6.25 -0.61 5.00
CA GLY A 67 6.72 -1.77 4.24
C GLY A 67 6.48 -1.62 2.73
N GLY A 68 5.31 -1.10 2.34
CA GLY A 68 5.02 -0.74 0.95
C GLY A 68 5.89 0.41 0.43
N GLY A 69 6.25 1.37 1.30
CA GLY A 69 7.23 2.41 1.00
C GLY A 69 8.64 1.85 0.76
N ALA A 70 9.11 0.97 1.64
CA ALA A 70 10.40 0.31 1.51
C ALA A 70 10.48 -0.53 0.22
N LEU A 71 9.43 -1.30 -0.10
CA LEU A 71 9.32 -2.05 -1.35
C LEU A 71 9.46 -1.14 -2.58
N ARG A 72 8.74 -0.02 -2.62
CA ARG A 72 8.85 0.96 -3.71
C ARG A 72 10.25 1.55 -3.83
N LEU A 73 10.91 1.83 -2.71
CA LEU A 73 12.29 2.30 -2.72
C LEU A 73 13.23 1.27 -3.33
N MET A 74 13.13 -0.01 -2.91
CA MET A 74 13.93 -1.10 -3.47
C MET A 74 13.67 -1.32 -4.97
N LEU A 75 12.41 -1.28 -5.41
CA LEU A 75 12.07 -1.39 -6.83
C LEU A 75 12.54 -0.18 -7.63
N GLY A 76 12.43 1.03 -7.06
CA GLY A 76 12.94 2.26 -7.67
C GLY A 76 14.46 2.24 -7.84
N LEU A 77 15.21 1.66 -6.90
CA LEU A 77 16.66 1.52 -7.02
C LEU A 77 17.10 0.44 -8.03
N THR A 78 16.29 -0.59 -8.27
CA THR A 78 16.62 -1.68 -9.21
C THR A 78 16.12 -1.41 -10.62
N LEU A 79 14.85 -1.04 -10.78
CA LEU A 79 14.16 -0.87 -12.06
C LEU A 79 14.06 0.60 -12.51
N GLY A 80 14.29 1.56 -11.61
CA GLY A 80 14.23 2.99 -11.91
C GLY A 80 15.30 3.50 -12.87
N LEU A 81 16.30 2.68 -13.20
CA LEU A 81 17.32 3.00 -14.22
C LEU A 81 16.74 3.01 -15.64
N ILE A 82 15.55 2.45 -15.85
CA ILE A 82 14.81 2.52 -17.12
C ILE A 82 13.64 3.50 -16.91
N PRO A 83 13.68 4.72 -17.47
CA PRO A 83 12.77 5.81 -17.08
C PRO A 83 11.27 5.46 -17.11
N LEU A 84 10.80 4.82 -18.18
CA LEU A 84 9.40 4.45 -18.33
C LEU A 84 9.02 3.20 -17.52
N ALA A 85 9.91 2.21 -17.46
CA ALA A 85 9.66 0.99 -16.70
C ALA A 85 9.67 1.26 -15.20
N GLY A 86 10.59 2.10 -14.72
CA GLY A 86 10.65 2.58 -13.35
C GLY A 86 9.36 3.30 -12.93
N ALA A 87 8.90 4.26 -13.74
CA ALA A 87 7.71 5.04 -13.42
C ALA A 87 6.46 4.16 -13.38
N PHE A 88 6.34 3.25 -14.36
CA PHE A 88 5.25 2.29 -14.42
C PHE A 88 5.29 1.31 -13.22
N THR A 89 6.45 0.73 -12.90
CA THR A 89 6.58 -0.17 -11.75
C THR A 89 6.23 0.55 -10.46
N ASN A 90 6.73 1.77 -10.25
CA ASN A 90 6.45 2.51 -9.02
C ASN A 90 4.95 2.83 -8.88
N ALA A 91 4.31 3.27 -9.97
CA ALA A 91 2.88 3.52 -10.01
C ALA A 91 2.06 2.25 -9.72
N MET A 92 2.44 1.12 -10.32
CA MET A 92 1.79 -0.16 -10.10
C MET A 92 1.95 -0.63 -8.64
N THR A 93 3.15 -0.50 -8.07
CA THR A 93 3.38 -0.86 -6.67
C THR A 93 2.62 0.07 -5.72
N ALA A 94 2.55 1.37 -6.01
CA ALA A 94 1.75 2.32 -5.23
C ALA A 94 0.25 1.97 -5.29
N PHE A 95 -0.25 1.60 -6.47
CA PHE A 95 -1.62 1.10 -6.64
C PHE A 95 -1.88 -0.13 -5.77
N LEU A 96 -1.08 -1.19 -5.95
CA LEU A 96 -1.27 -2.47 -5.29
C LEU A 96 -1.15 -2.38 -3.77
N THR A 97 -0.16 -1.63 -3.27
CA THR A 97 0.03 -1.45 -1.82
C THR A 97 -1.11 -0.67 -1.18
N THR A 98 -1.64 0.33 -1.88
CA THR A 98 -2.80 1.12 -1.40
C THR A 98 -4.09 0.30 -1.44
N GLU A 99 -4.28 -0.51 -2.48
CA GLU A 99 -5.43 -1.41 -2.62
C GLU A 99 -5.44 -2.47 -1.52
N TYR A 100 -4.28 -3.09 -1.29
CA TYR A 100 -4.11 -4.08 -0.22
C TYR A 100 -4.33 -3.46 1.16
N LEU A 101 -3.80 -2.25 1.39
CA LEU A 101 -4.03 -1.52 2.63
C LEU A 101 -5.52 -1.26 2.87
N GLY A 102 -6.24 -0.79 1.85
CA GLY A 102 -7.69 -0.55 1.97
C GLY A 102 -8.42 -1.83 2.35
N TYR A 103 -8.12 -2.94 1.67
CA TYR A 103 -8.67 -4.25 1.99
C TYR A 103 -8.38 -4.69 3.43
N TYR A 104 -7.13 -4.52 3.89
CA TYR A 104 -6.72 -4.87 5.25
C TYR A 104 -7.50 -4.04 6.28
N VAL A 105 -7.54 -2.72 6.10
CA VAL A 105 -8.22 -1.79 7.02
C VAL A 105 -9.71 -2.08 7.08
N ASP A 106 -10.38 -2.29 5.93
CA ASP A 106 -11.80 -2.63 5.93
C ASP A 106 -12.09 -3.90 6.74
N ARG A 107 -11.23 -4.93 6.64
CA ARG A 107 -11.38 -6.16 7.42
C ARG A 107 -11.07 -5.97 8.91
N ALA A 108 -10.02 -5.24 9.24
CA ALA A 108 -9.68 -4.94 10.62
C ALA A 108 -10.81 -4.15 11.31
N LEU A 109 -11.45 -3.22 10.59
CA LEU A 109 -12.60 -2.49 11.09
C LEU A 109 -13.89 -3.33 11.17
N ASP A 110 -14.02 -4.36 10.34
CA ASP A 110 -15.15 -5.30 10.38
C ASP A 110 -15.04 -6.27 11.58
N ASN A 111 -13.83 -6.72 11.90
CA ASN A 111 -13.54 -7.66 12.98
C ASN A 111 -12.37 -7.15 13.84
N PRO A 112 -12.59 -6.13 14.69
CA PRO A 112 -11.53 -5.47 15.45
C PRO A 112 -10.85 -6.36 16.49
N ASP A 113 -11.56 -7.37 17.01
CA ASP A 113 -11.02 -8.30 18.03
C ASP A 113 -10.14 -9.40 17.41
N ASN A 114 -10.23 -9.60 16.09
CA ASN A 114 -9.42 -10.57 15.36
C ASN A 114 -9.01 -9.98 13.99
N PRO A 115 -8.13 -8.95 14.00
CA PRO A 115 -7.69 -8.33 12.76
C PRO A 115 -6.93 -9.37 11.91
N PRO A 116 -6.89 -9.21 10.58
CA PRO A 116 -6.10 -10.09 9.73
C PRO A 116 -4.64 -10.12 10.20
N PRO A 117 -3.97 -11.29 10.12
CA PRO A 117 -2.59 -11.41 10.55
C PRO A 117 -1.72 -10.37 9.83
N ALA A 118 -0.81 -9.75 10.58
CA ALA A 118 0.17 -8.85 10.01
C ALA A 118 1.01 -9.63 9.00
N LEU A 119 1.16 -9.10 7.78
CA LEU A 119 2.24 -9.57 6.91
C LEU A 119 3.56 -9.21 7.60
N SER A 120 4.36 -10.22 7.95
CA SER A 120 5.70 -9.97 8.44
C SER A 120 6.49 -9.25 7.35
N ILE A 121 7.41 -8.35 7.73
CA ILE A 121 8.40 -7.82 6.78
C ILE A 121 9.15 -8.98 6.12
N GLN A 122 9.34 -10.10 6.84
CA GLN A 122 9.91 -11.31 6.27
C GLN A 122 9.02 -11.92 5.18
N ASP A 123 7.70 -11.97 5.35
CA ASP A 123 6.79 -12.47 4.32
C ASP A 123 6.83 -11.59 3.07
N VAL A 124 6.95 -10.27 3.26
CA VAL A 124 7.09 -9.30 2.18
C VAL A 124 8.43 -9.51 1.46
N LEU A 125 9.54 -9.62 2.20
CA LEU A 125 10.87 -9.86 1.64
C LEU A 125 10.95 -11.22 0.93
N ASP A 126 10.33 -12.25 1.47
CA ASP A 126 10.31 -13.60 0.89
C ASP A 126 9.45 -13.62 -0.39
N ALA A 127 8.32 -12.91 -0.42
CA ALA A 127 7.49 -12.75 -1.61
C ALA A 127 8.21 -11.95 -2.72
N ILE A 128 8.96 -10.91 -2.35
CA ILE A 128 9.80 -10.17 -3.31
C ILE A 128 10.91 -11.07 -3.83
N THR A 129 11.61 -11.76 -2.94
CA THR A 129 12.74 -12.63 -3.30
C THR A 129 12.28 -13.79 -4.19
N SER A 130 11.09 -14.35 -3.96
CA SER A 130 10.54 -15.42 -4.79
C SER A 130 10.21 -14.97 -6.21
N LEU A 131 9.75 -13.72 -6.39
CA LEU A 131 9.51 -13.11 -7.72
C LEU A 131 10.80 -12.97 -8.53
N PHE A 132 11.94 -12.70 -7.89
CA PHE A 132 13.24 -12.57 -8.56
C PHE A 132 13.99 -13.90 -8.71
N THR A 133 13.72 -14.89 -7.85
CA THR A 133 14.38 -16.21 -7.88
C THR A 133 13.60 -17.28 -8.63
N GLY A 134 12.41 -16.97 -9.17
CA GLY A 134 11.62 -17.88 -10.01
C GLY A 134 11.06 -19.10 -9.27
N ARG A 135 11.02 -19.10 -7.93
CA ARG A 135 10.39 -20.15 -7.14
C ARG A 135 8.91 -19.81 -6.92
N ALA A 136 8.09 -20.14 -7.92
CA ALA A 136 6.66 -20.26 -7.72
C ALA A 136 6.39 -21.33 -6.65
N ARG A 137 5.67 -20.97 -5.59
CA ARG A 137 4.94 -21.94 -4.77
C ARG A 137 3.56 -22.15 -5.35
#